data_AF-A0A950ZG88-F1
#
_entry.id   AF-A0A950ZG88-F1
#
_cell.length_a   1.000
_cell.length_b   1.000
_cell.length_c   1.000
_cell.angle_alpha   90.00
_cell.angle_beta   90.00
_cell.angle_gamma   90.00
#
_symmetry.space_group_name_H-M   'P 1'
#
loop_
_entity.id
_entity.type
_entity.pdbx_description
1 polymer ?
#
loop_
_entity_poly.entity_id
_entity_poly.type
_entity_poly.pdbx_seq_one_letter_code
_entity_poly.pdbx_strand_id
1 'polypeptide(L)'
;MIHCATCGAPLPPGAQFCPRCGAVVAAPPVTPSAPPPVTPAQTPPVRAARATWWIVPATIVALLLIAWLLLKGMPFGGGEDRATTTRVATETIAEGTATTAPPSSTPSDSGTVVDLTETQSETTPPNVATSATTSTATSTVPVTPPPRTAMEITPPPPAPRETPPPAPRPVETTPPPSPSSSAEISESEAVAVLRGYVTSRDYYGIGAACTNITSHGYRNVGYTMEVFDSCSHRMLGRWRVDAKTREVFRQQDDGRYLRP
;
A
#
# COMPACT_ATOMS: atom_id res chain seq x y z
N MET A 1 -1.66 39.27 -28.74
CA MET A 1 -0.93 39.25 -27.45
C MET A 1 -1.94 38.94 -26.38
N ILE A 2 -1.75 37.87 -25.60
CA ILE A 2 -2.70 37.46 -24.55
C ILE A 2 -2.19 37.98 -23.21
N HIS A 3 -3.07 38.27 -22.26
CA HIS A 3 -2.70 38.72 -20.91
C HIS A 3 -3.09 37.67 -19.88
N CYS A 4 -2.34 37.57 -18.78
CA CYS A 4 -2.65 36.67 -17.69
C CYS A 4 -3.97 37.11 -17.02
N ALA A 5 -4.93 36.20 -16.89
CA ALA A 5 -6.18 36.49 -16.18
C ALA A 5 -5.96 36.79 -14.68
N THR A 6 -4.87 36.30 -14.09
CA THR A 6 -4.57 36.47 -12.66
C THR A 6 -3.80 37.76 -12.35
N CYS A 7 -2.84 38.16 -13.20
CA CYS A 7 -1.96 39.29 -12.90
C CYS A 7 -1.86 40.36 -14.00
N GLY A 8 -2.53 40.18 -15.14
CA GLY A 8 -2.53 41.14 -16.25
C GLY A 8 -1.25 41.20 -17.09
N ALA A 9 -0.18 40.49 -16.70
CA ALA A 9 1.07 40.49 -17.44
C ALA A 9 0.89 39.93 -18.87
N PRO A 10 1.61 40.47 -19.88
CA PRO A 10 1.58 39.94 -21.24
C PRO A 10 2.23 38.55 -21.29
N LEU A 11 1.58 37.61 -21.97
CA LEU A 11 2.07 36.24 -22.15
C LEU A 11 2.56 35.99 -23.57
N PRO A 12 3.70 35.28 -23.73
CA PRO A 12 4.16 34.83 -25.04
C PRO A 12 3.20 33.75 -25.59
N PRO A 13 3.03 33.67 -26.93
CA PRO A 13 2.16 32.68 -27.55
C PRO A 13 2.64 31.26 -27.24
N GLY A 14 1.72 30.39 -26.79
CA GLY A 14 2.02 28.99 -26.44
C GLY A 14 2.54 28.76 -25.02
N ALA A 15 2.62 29.79 -24.16
CA ALA A 15 2.98 29.60 -22.75
C ALA A 15 1.89 28.83 -21.98
N GLN A 16 2.28 27.73 -21.31
CA GLN A 16 1.39 26.97 -20.43
C GLN A 16 1.25 27.57 -19.03
N PHE A 17 2.16 28.45 -18.64
CA PHE A 17 2.21 29.08 -17.32
C PHE A 17 2.63 30.56 -17.45
N CYS A 18 2.13 31.42 -16.56
CA CYS A 18 2.55 32.82 -16.50
C CYS A 18 3.92 32.95 -15.82
N PRO A 19 4.95 33.52 -16.47
CA PRO A 19 6.28 33.67 -15.86
C PRO A 19 6.34 34.73 -14.75
N ARG A 20 5.29 35.57 -14.61
CA ARG A 20 5.23 36.61 -13.58
C ARG A 20 4.58 36.16 -12.27
N CYS A 21 3.55 35.31 -12.33
CA CYS A 21 2.80 34.88 -11.15
C CYS A 21 2.66 33.36 -10.99
N GLY A 22 3.13 32.56 -11.95
CA GLY A 22 3.06 31.10 -11.91
C GLY A 22 1.69 30.50 -12.23
N ALA A 23 0.67 31.33 -12.51
CA ALA A 23 -0.67 30.83 -12.82
C ALA A 23 -0.67 29.99 -14.12
N VAL A 24 -1.36 28.85 -14.07
CA VAL A 24 -1.56 27.97 -15.24
C VAL A 24 -2.46 28.68 -16.25
N VAL A 25 -2.09 28.60 -17.52
CA VAL A 25 -2.80 29.24 -18.62
C VAL A 25 -3.58 28.12 -19.31
N ALA A 26 -4.91 28.16 -19.18
CA ALA A 26 -5.76 27.22 -19.86
C ALA A 26 -5.46 27.26 -21.37
N ALA A 27 -5.00 26.13 -21.90
CA ALA A 27 -4.75 26.00 -23.33
C ALA A 27 -6.03 26.36 -24.10
N PRO A 28 -5.93 27.07 -25.23
CA PRO A 28 -7.11 27.37 -26.03
C PRO A 28 -7.81 26.05 -26.38
N PRO A 29 -9.16 26.01 -26.37
CA PRO A 29 -9.90 24.83 -26.77
C PRO A 29 -9.45 24.49 -28.18
N VAL A 30 -8.73 23.38 -28.32
CA VAL A 30 -8.47 22.80 -29.63
C VAL A 30 -9.85 22.44 -30.18
N THR A 31 -10.33 23.24 -31.12
CA THR A 31 -11.46 22.90 -31.95
C THR A 31 -11.16 21.50 -32.50
N PRO A 32 -11.96 20.47 -32.17
CA PRO A 32 -11.69 19.13 -32.66
C PRO A 32 -11.74 19.20 -34.18
N SER A 33 -10.58 19.10 -34.81
CA SER A 33 -10.48 18.86 -36.24
C SER A 33 -11.28 17.58 -36.50
N ALA A 34 -12.27 17.69 -37.38
CA ALA A 34 -13.22 16.62 -37.67
C ALA A 34 -12.49 15.28 -37.77
N PRO A 35 -12.95 14.23 -37.07
CA PRO A 35 -12.31 12.92 -37.16
C PRO A 35 -12.28 12.49 -38.63
N PRO A 36 -11.16 11.95 -39.13
CA PRO A 36 -11.16 11.29 -40.44
C PRO A 36 -12.29 10.24 -40.45
N PRO A 37 -12.93 9.99 -41.60
CA PRO A 37 -14.00 9.00 -41.69
C PRO A 37 -13.50 7.70 -41.07
N VAL A 38 -14.16 7.32 -39.98
CA VAL A 38 -13.92 6.06 -39.29
C VAL A 38 -14.29 4.95 -40.26
N THR A 39 -13.28 4.40 -40.94
CA THR A 39 -13.34 3.02 -41.42
C THR A 39 -13.78 2.19 -40.21
N PRO A 40 -14.88 1.43 -40.27
CA PRO A 40 -15.36 0.69 -39.12
C PRO A 40 -14.24 -0.23 -38.65
N ALA A 41 -13.75 0.07 -37.45
CA ALA A 41 -12.81 -0.77 -36.73
C ALA A 41 -13.45 -2.14 -36.64
N GLN A 42 -12.85 -3.10 -37.32
CA GLN A 42 -13.19 -4.51 -37.18
C GLN A 42 -13.12 -4.82 -35.69
N THR A 43 -14.27 -5.06 -35.08
CA THR A 43 -14.37 -5.58 -33.72
C THR A 43 -13.48 -6.82 -33.65
N PRO A 44 -12.48 -6.86 -32.75
CA PRO A 44 -11.69 -8.07 -32.56
C PRO A 44 -12.67 -9.21 -32.24
N PRO A 45 -12.52 -10.39 -32.86
CA PRO A 45 -13.39 -11.51 -32.58
C PRO A 45 -13.25 -11.81 -31.09
N VAL A 46 -14.34 -11.60 -30.35
CA VAL A 46 -14.50 -12.12 -28.99
C VAL A 46 -14.17 -13.59 -29.11
N ARG A 47 -13.00 -14.02 -28.63
CA ARG A 47 -12.65 -15.44 -28.57
C ARG A 47 -13.67 -16.05 -27.64
N ALA A 48 -14.73 -16.60 -28.23
CA ALA A 48 -15.71 -17.40 -27.54
C ALA A 48 -14.91 -18.46 -26.77
N ALA A 49 -14.92 -18.34 -25.45
CA ALA A 49 -14.31 -19.30 -24.55
C ALA A 49 -15.06 -20.63 -24.69
N ARG A 50 -14.72 -21.39 -25.73
CA ARG A 50 -15.12 -22.78 -25.93
C ARG A 50 -14.26 -23.65 -25.00
N ALA A 51 -14.37 -23.44 -23.70
CA ALA A 51 -13.60 -24.18 -22.70
C ALA A 51 -14.47 -24.75 -21.57
N THR A 52 -15.81 -24.65 -21.69
CA THR A 52 -16.73 -25.17 -20.66
C THR A 52 -17.46 -26.45 -21.10
N TRP A 53 -17.36 -26.87 -22.38
CA TRP A 53 -18.10 -28.05 -22.84
C TRP A 53 -17.42 -29.39 -22.51
N TRP A 54 -16.11 -29.42 -22.26
CA TRP A 54 -15.38 -30.66 -21.91
C TRP A 54 -15.33 -30.96 -20.40
N ILE A 55 -15.69 -29.98 -19.55
CA ILE A 55 -15.62 -30.15 -18.09
C ILE A 55 -16.73 -31.12 -17.60
N VAL A 56 -17.92 -31.06 -18.19
CA VAL A 56 -19.04 -31.94 -17.82
C VAL A 56 -18.77 -33.42 -18.15
N PRO A 57 -18.32 -33.82 -19.36
CA PRO A 57 -17.98 -35.22 -19.61
C PRO A 57 -16.75 -35.68 -18.80
N ALA A 58 -15.74 -34.82 -18.60
CA ALA A 58 -14.56 -35.18 -17.82
C ALA A 58 -14.90 -35.44 -16.34
N THR A 59 -15.78 -34.64 -15.75
CA THR A 59 -16.24 -34.83 -14.36
C THR A 59 -17.07 -36.10 -14.19
N ILE A 60 -17.93 -36.44 -15.15
CA ILE A 60 -18.71 -37.70 -15.13
C ILE A 60 -17.78 -38.92 -15.22
N VAL A 61 -16.78 -38.90 -16.11
CA VAL A 61 -15.81 -40.00 -16.24
C VAL A 61 -14.97 -40.14 -14.97
N ALA A 62 -14.53 -39.04 -14.36
CA ALA A 62 -13.79 -39.06 -13.11
C ALA A 62 -14.62 -39.67 -11.95
N LEU A 63 -15.91 -39.29 -11.83
CA LEU A 63 -16.79 -39.86 -10.81
C LEU A 63 -17.05 -41.36 -11.01
N LEU A 64 -17.22 -41.81 -12.25
CA LEU A 64 -17.37 -43.23 -12.57
C LEU A 64 -16.09 -44.02 -12.26
N LEU A 65 -14.91 -43.45 -12.53
CA LEU A 65 -13.63 -44.06 -12.15
C LEU A 65 -13.49 -44.17 -10.64
N ILE A 66 -13.77 -43.10 -9.89
CA ILE A 66 -13.70 -43.12 -8.42
C ILE A 66 -14.68 -44.16 -7.85
N ALA A 67 -15.92 -44.19 -8.32
CA ALA A 67 -16.91 -45.18 -7.89
C ALA A 67 -16.45 -46.61 -8.21
N TRP A 68 -15.87 -46.85 -9.39
CA TRP A 68 -15.31 -48.14 -9.79
C TRP A 68 -14.10 -48.54 -8.92
N LEU A 69 -13.22 -47.60 -8.58
CA LEU A 69 -12.08 -47.80 -7.68
C LEU A 69 -12.53 -48.16 -6.26
N LEU A 70 -13.56 -47.49 -5.74
CA LEU A 70 -14.15 -47.80 -4.43
C LEU A 70 -14.81 -49.19 -4.44
N LEU A 71 -15.53 -49.56 -5.51
CA LEU A 71 -16.12 -50.89 -5.66
C LEU A 71 -15.07 -52.01 -5.74
N LYS A 72 -13.90 -51.72 -6.32
CA LYS A 72 -12.76 -52.66 -6.42
C LYS A 72 -11.95 -52.76 -5.12
N GLY A 73 -12.30 -52.01 -4.07
CA GLY A 73 -11.69 -52.12 -2.75
C GLY A 73 -10.24 -51.62 -2.67
N MET A 74 -9.84 -50.68 -3.53
CA MET A 74 -8.51 -50.08 -3.43
C MET A 74 -8.50 -49.05 -2.27
N PRO A 75 -7.70 -49.24 -1.21
CA PRO A 75 -7.64 -48.32 -0.10
C PRO A 75 -6.92 -47.05 -0.55
N PHE A 76 -7.62 -45.92 -0.59
CA PHE A 76 -7.00 -44.61 -0.68
C PHE A 76 -6.26 -44.35 0.64
N GLY A 77 -4.97 -44.71 0.66
CA GLY A 77 -4.04 -44.27 1.69
C GLY A 77 -3.88 -42.75 1.61
N GLY A 78 -4.66 -42.04 2.41
CA GLY A 78 -4.50 -40.62 2.66
C GLY A 78 -3.16 -40.36 3.32
N GLY A 79 -2.17 -39.97 2.50
CA GLY A 79 -1.00 -39.25 2.97
C GLY A 79 -1.41 -37.83 3.33
N GLU A 80 -2.04 -37.66 4.49
CA GLU A 80 -2.00 -36.38 5.19
C GLU A 80 -0.55 -36.16 5.62
N ASP A 81 0.16 -35.31 4.87
CA ASP A 81 1.43 -34.74 5.29
C ASP A 81 1.21 -33.90 6.57
N ARG A 82 1.23 -34.64 7.67
CA ARG A 82 1.80 -34.36 8.97
C ARG A 82 2.21 -32.90 9.20
N ALA A 83 1.49 -32.30 10.15
CA ALA A 83 1.94 -31.18 10.98
C ALA A 83 3.47 -31.16 11.17
N THR A 84 4.11 -30.16 10.58
CA THR A 84 5.48 -29.76 10.97
C THR A 84 5.36 -28.82 12.17
N THR A 85 5.05 -29.42 13.33
CA THR A 85 5.51 -28.91 14.62
C THR A 85 7.00 -29.21 14.70
N THR A 86 7.82 -28.31 14.17
CA THR A 86 9.26 -28.33 14.47
C THR A 86 9.49 -27.46 15.70
N ARG A 87 9.88 -28.19 16.74
CA ARG A 87 10.27 -27.72 18.06
C ARG A 87 11.33 -26.63 17.99
N VAL A 88 11.18 -25.68 18.91
CA VAL A 88 12.25 -24.88 19.52
C VAL A 88 13.44 -25.79 19.80
N ALA A 89 14.54 -25.59 19.07
CA ALA A 89 15.86 -26.10 19.40
C ALA A 89 16.65 -24.96 20.05
N THR A 90 16.50 -24.86 21.36
CA THR A 90 17.38 -24.09 22.24
C THR A 90 18.37 -25.10 22.85
N GLU A 91 19.65 -24.72 22.76
CA GLU A 91 20.85 -25.27 23.42
C GLU A 91 21.52 -26.52 22.81
N THR A 92 22.74 -26.33 22.31
CA THR A 92 23.96 -26.86 22.96
C THR A 92 25.16 -26.12 22.36
N ILE A 93 25.57 -25.05 23.04
CA ILE A 93 26.93 -24.49 22.94
C ILE A 93 27.67 -25.08 24.14
N ALA A 94 28.64 -25.95 23.86
CA ALA A 94 29.56 -26.47 24.86
C ALA A 94 30.93 -25.81 24.70
N GLU A 95 31.35 -25.16 25.81
CA GLU A 95 32.72 -25.01 26.35
C GLU A 95 33.74 -24.12 25.59
N GLY A 96 34.48 -23.20 26.22
CA GLY A 96 34.66 -22.78 27.62
C GLY A 96 35.31 -21.38 27.64
N THR A 97 35.24 -20.57 28.71
CA THR A 97 36.11 -20.68 29.90
C THR A 97 35.70 -19.60 30.91
N ALA A 98 35.52 -20.04 32.17
CA ALA A 98 35.57 -19.35 33.47
C ALA A 98 35.43 -17.81 33.56
N THR A 99 34.59 -17.34 34.51
CA THR A 99 35.02 -16.50 35.66
C THR A 99 33.82 -15.98 36.50
N THR A 100 33.82 -16.39 37.78
CA THR A 100 33.33 -15.68 38.99
C THR A 100 31.83 -15.63 39.35
N ALA A 101 31.59 -15.88 40.64
CA ALA A 101 30.33 -16.03 41.38
C ALA A 101 29.76 -14.67 41.95
N PRO A 102 28.86 -14.66 42.98
CA PRO A 102 27.41 -14.34 42.92
C PRO A 102 27.09 -12.99 43.68
N PRO A 103 25.85 -12.53 44.03
CA PRO A 103 24.82 -13.25 44.83
C PRO A 103 23.31 -12.92 44.58
N SER A 104 22.46 -13.73 45.26
CA SER A 104 21.23 -13.38 46.01
C SER A 104 19.87 -13.08 45.34
N SER A 105 18.95 -14.04 45.59
CA SER A 105 17.65 -13.95 46.31
C SER A 105 16.41 -13.23 45.73
N THR A 106 15.35 -14.06 45.50
CA THR A 106 13.86 -13.90 45.70
C THR A 106 13.07 -12.76 45.04
N PRO A 107 11.82 -13.02 44.60
CA PRO A 107 10.59 -12.78 45.42
C PRO A 107 9.52 -13.90 45.25
N SER A 108 8.66 -14.30 46.19
CA SER A 108 7.68 -13.64 47.10
C SER A 108 6.47 -12.99 46.42
N ASP A 109 5.49 -13.85 46.08
CA ASP A 109 4.07 -13.90 46.48
C ASP A 109 3.18 -12.63 46.67
N SER A 110 1.88 -12.86 46.41
CA SER A 110 0.66 -12.07 46.72
C SER A 110 0.33 -10.89 45.79
N GLY A 111 -0.88 -10.74 45.22
CA GLY A 111 -2.14 -11.47 45.34
C GLY A 111 -3.29 -10.65 44.69
N THR A 112 -4.49 -11.23 44.70
CA THR A 112 -5.83 -10.59 44.58
C THR A 112 -6.59 -10.73 43.25
N VAL A 113 -7.46 -11.75 43.27
CA VAL A 113 -8.83 -11.86 42.71
C VAL A 113 -9.54 -10.57 42.29
N VAL A 114 -10.14 -10.58 41.08
CA VAL A 114 -11.55 -10.20 40.89
C VAL A 114 -12.14 -11.03 39.74
N ASP A 115 -13.14 -11.83 40.09
CA ASP A 115 -14.10 -12.51 39.23
C ASP A 115 -15.22 -11.52 38.84
N LEU A 116 -15.79 -11.64 37.63
CA LEU A 116 -17.23 -11.44 37.30
C LEU A 116 -17.49 -11.15 35.80
N THR A 117 -18.26 -12.06 35.19
CA THR A 117 -19.45 -11.77 34.37
C THR A 117 -19.31 -11.61 32.84
N GLU A 118 -19.47 -12.76 32.18
CA GLU A 118 -20.38 -13.05 31.05
C GLU A 118 -21.47 -12.01 30.73
N THR A 119 -21.64 -11.61 29.45
CA THR A 119 -22.93 -11.69 28.70
C THR A 119 -22.81 -11.17 27.24
N GLN A 120 -23.44 -11.95 26.37
CA GLN A 120 -23.86 -11.85 24.95
C GLN A 120 -24.21 -10.45 24.40
N SER A 121 -23.84 -10.14 23.14
CA SER A 121 -24.62 -10.19 21.87
C SER A 121 -25.91 -9.34 21.81
N GLU A 122 -26.18 -8.84 20.58
CA GLU A 122 -27.48 -8.38 20.00
C GLU A 122 -27.41 -6.92 19.48
N THR A 123 -27.25 -6.67 18.17
CA THR A 123 -28.25 -6.57 17.06
C THR A 123 -28.67 -5.13 16.73
N THR A 124 -28.89 -4.94 15.43
CA THR A 124 -28.96 -3.75 14.57
C THR A 124 -30.31 -2.96 14.67
N PRO A 125 -30.63 -1.94 13.82
CA PRO A 125 -31.36 -0.69 14.14
C PRO A 125 -32.88 -0.84 13.75
N PRO A 126 -33.77 0.16 13.47
CA PRO A 126 -33.63 1.61 13.18
C PRO A 126 -34.73 2.57 13.74
N ASN A 127 -34.53 3.90 13.64
CA ASN A 127 -35.60 4.93 13.53
C ASN A 127 -34.98 6.29 13.12
N VAL A 128 -35.16 6.81 11.91
CA VAL A 128 -36.24 7.67 11.37
C VAL A 128 -36.46 9.01 12.10
N ALA A 129 -36.23 10.08 11.31
CA ALA A 129 -36.75 11.44 11.33
C ALA A 129 -36.47 12.37 12.53
N THR A 130 -35.89 13.55 12.26
CA THR A 130 -36.61 14.85 12.23
C THR A 130 -35.63 16.03 12.13
N SER A 131 -35.95 16.99 11.26
CA SER A 131 -35.27 18.26 10.99
C SER A 131 -35.46 19.32 12.09
N ALA A 132 -34.46 20.19 12.33
CA ALA A 132 -34.57 21.63 12.70
C ALA A 132 -33.15 22.20 12.90
N THR A 133 -32.68 23.19 12.13
CA THR A 133 -32.82 24.65 12.31
C THR A 133 -32.04 25.21 13.53
N THR A 134 -30.95 25.91 13.20
CA THR A 134 -30.42 27.18 13.77
C THR A 134 -30.40 27.38 15.29
N SER A 135 -29.21 27.61 15.86
CA SER A 135 -28.93 28.76 16.73
C SER A 135 -27.45 28.92 17.06
N THR A 136 -26.93 30.09 16.67
CA THR A 136 -25.67 30.68 17.09
C THR A 136 -25.76 31.06 18.57
N ALA A 137 -24.85 30.56 19.40
CA ALA A 137 -24.68 31.04 20.77
C ALA A 137 -23.19 31.31 21.02
N THR A 138 -22.86 32.60 21.03
CA THR A 138 -21.60 33.18 21.49
C THR A 138 -21.45 32.90 22.98
N SER A 139 -20.49 32.03 23.34
CA SER A 139 -20.14 31.76 24.74
C SER A 139 -18.87 32.53 25.12
N THR A 140 -19.07 33.60 25.86
CA THR A 140 -18.04 34.41 26.50
C THR A 140 -17.38 33.61 27.63
N VAL A 141 -16.08 33.35 27.53
CA VAL A 141 -15.30 32.72 28.61
C VAL A 141 -14.68 33.81 29.50
N PRO A 142 -14.73 33.70 30.85
CA PRO A 142 -14.10 34.66 31.74
C PRO A 142 -12.58 34.51 31.73
N VAL A 143 -11.87 35.64 31.64
CA VAL A 143 -10.41 35.72 31.69
C VAL A 143 -9.95 35.64 33.14
N THR A 144 -9.33 34.52 33.51
CA THR A 144 -8.58 34.36 34.78
C THR A 144 -7.16 34.93 34.59
N PRO A 145 -6.67 35.85 35.44
CA PRO A 145 -5.30 36.34 35.35
C PRO A 145 -4.30 35.26 35.81
N PRO A 146 -3.15 35.09 35.13
CA PRO A 146 -2.13 34.12 35.52
C PRO A 146 -1.34 34.58 36.76
N PRO A 147 -0.88 33.63 37.60
CA PRO A 147 0.03 33.94 38.72
C PRO A 147 1.40 34.40 38.20
N ARG A 148 1.96 35.41 38.86
CA ARG A 148 3.33 35.89 38.63
C ARG A 148 4.34 34.86 39.13
N THR A 149 4.84 34.03 38.22
CA THR A 149 6.02 33.20 38.48
C THR A 149 7.26 34.10 38.51
N ALA A 150 8.00 34.05 39.60
CA ALA A 150 9.31 34.68 39.74
C ALA A 150 10.25 34.21 38.62
N MET A 151 10.85 35.16 37.90
CA MET A 151 11.86 34.87 36.89
C MET A 151 13.11 34.30 37.55
N GLU A 152 13.32 33.00 37.37
CA GLU A 152 14.61 32.36 37.58
C GLU A 152 15.55 32.80 36.46
N ILE A 153 16.61 33.51 36.84
CA ILE A 153 17.62 34.04 35.91
C ILE A 153 18.43 32.86 35.40
N THR A 154 18.02 32.30 34.26
CA THR A 154 18.80 31.29 33.54
C THR A 154 20.02 31.99 32.94
N PRO A 155 21.26 31.53 33.19
CA PRO A 155 22.44 32.09 32.56
C PRO A 155 22.34 31.96 31.03
N PRO A 156 22.85 32.93 30.26
CA PRO A 156 22.79 32.89 28.81
C PRO A 156 23.46 31.61 28.28
N PRO A 157 22.86 30.93 27.29
CA PRO A 157 23.43 29.75 26.68
C PRO A 157 24.82 30.09 26.10
N PRO A 158 25.80 29.18 26.22
CA PRO A 158 27.11 29.40 25.62
C PRO A 158 26.96 29.60 24.12
N ALA A 159 27.74 30.54 23.56
CA ALA A 159 27.73 30.88 22.14
C ALA A 159 27.81 29.60 21.28
N PRO A 160 27.02 29.50 20.19
CA PRO A 160 27.10 28.37 19.27
C PRO A 160 28.54 28.25 18.78
N ARG A 161 29.19 27.13 19.08
CA ARG A 161 30.46 26.81 18.43
C ARG A 161 30.14 26.66 16.94
N GLU A 162 30.77 27.50 16.11
CA GLU A 162 30.70 27.37 14.66
C GLU A 162 31.20 25.97 14.28
N THR A 163 30.26 25.07 13.99
CA THR A 163 30.60 23.78 13.41
C THR A 163 31.28 24.07 12.07
N PRO A 164 32.49 23.54 11.81
CA PRO A 164 33.12 23.69 10.52
C PRO A 164 32.16 23.18 9.43
N PRO A 165 32.15 23.82 8.24
CA PRO A 165 31.26 23.44 7.15
C PRO A 165 31.41 21.94 6.89
N PRO A 166 30.30 21.19 6.76
CA PRO A 166 30.37 19.76 6.51
C PRO A 166 31.19 19.53 5.25
N ALA A 167 32.16 18.63 5.34
CA ALA A 167 32.96 18.22 4.19
C ALA A 167 32.02 17.89 3.00
N PRO A 168 32.37 18.30 1.77
CA PRO A 168 31.56 17.99 0.59
C PRO A 168 31.34 16.47 0.58
N ARG A 169 30.06 16.06 0.72
CA ARG A 169 29.73 14.64 0.62
C ARG A 169 30.27 14.15 -0.72
N PRO A 170 30.94 12.98 -0.75
CA PRO A 170 31.20 12.30 -2.01
C PRO A 170 29.90 12.29 -2.80
N VAL A 171 29.93 12.88 -4.00
CA VAL A 171 28.78 12.86 -4.89
C VAL A 171 28.46 11.40 -5.08
N GLU A 172 27.36 10.96 -4.46
CA GLU A 172 26.89 9.59 -4.60
C GLU A 172 26.52 9.45 -6.06
N THR A 173 27.42 8.83 -6.82
CA THR A 173 27.26 8.62 -8.24
C THR A 173 26.03 7.75 -8.41
N THR A 174 24.89 8.38 -8.69
CA THR A 174 23.67 7.66 -9.06
C THR A 174 24.08 6.67 -10.14
N PRO A 175 23.92 5.35 -9.91
CA PRO A 175 24.32 4.37 -10.90
C PRO A 175 23.63 4.72 -12.22
N PRO A 176 24.36 4.63 -13.35
CA PRO A 176 23.78 4.95 -14.65
C PRO A 176 22.50 4.14 -14.82
N PRO A 177 21.41 4.74 -15.33
CA PRO A 177 20.18 4.03 -15.57
C PRO A 177 20.53 2.82 -16.44
N SER A 178 20.32 1.61 -15.90
CA SER A 178 20.56 0.39 -16.66
C SER A 178 19.76 0.49 -17.96
N PRO A 179 20.37 0.22 -19.14
CA PRO A 179 19.70 0.41 -20.41
C PRO A 179 18.46 -0.47 -20.44
N SER A 180 17.30 0.17 -20.33
CA SER A 180 15.99 -0.42 -20.54
C SER A 180 16.04 -1.09 -21.91
N SER A 181 15.98 -2.42 -21.95
CA SER A 181 15.71 -3.10 -23.20
C SER A 181 14.39 -2.52 -23.72
N SER A 182 14.29 -2.10 -24.98
CA SER A 182 13.16 -1.30 -25.48
C SER A 182 11.78 -1.99 -25.41
N ALA A 183 11.71 -3.22 -24.90
CA ALA A 183 10.50 -3.99 -24.67
C ALA A 183 10.10 -4.10 -23.17
N GLU A 184 10.99 -3.73 -22.24
CA GLU A 184 10.72 -3.75 -20.81
C GLU A 184 10.38 -2.34 -20.32
N ILE A 185 9.31 -2.22 -19.52
CA ILE A 185 8.92 -0.95 -18.89
C ILE A 185 9.95 -0.54 -17.84
N SER A 186 10.07 0.77 -17.63
CA SER A 186 10.88 1.31 -16.53
C SER A 186 10.19 1.10 -15.17
N GLU A 187 10.96 1.25 -14.09
CA GLU A 187 10.43 1.16 -12.72
C GLU A 187 9.34 2.22 -12.45
N SER A 188 9.54 3.45 -12.89
CA SER A 188 8.55 4.52 -12.75
C SER A 188 7.28 4.23 -13.54
N GLU A 189 7.39 3.61 -14.71
CA GLU A 189 6.24 3.13 -15.49
C GLU A 189 5.52 1.98 -14.77
N ALA A 190 6.25 1.04 -14.16
CA ALA A 190 5.67 0.00 -13.32
C ALA A 190 4.91 0.58 -12.11
N VAL A 191 5.46 1.60 -11.44
CA VAL A 191 4.77 2.34 -10.35
C VAL A 191 3.45 2.93 -10.89
N ALA A 192 3.49 3.56 -12.06
CA ALA A 192 2.31 4.20 -12.64
C ALA A 192 1.22 3.17 -13.01
N VAL A 193 1.61 2.03 -13.59
CA VAL A 193 0.71 0.91 -13.90
C VAL A 193 0.07 0.37 -12.62
N LEU A 194 0.86 0.11 -11.58
CA LEU A 194 0.34 -0.41 -10.31
C LEU A 194 -0.57 0.61 -9.61
N ARG A 195 -0.17 1.88 -9.55
CA ARG A 195 -1.00 2.94 -8.96
C ARG A 195 -2.33 3.04 -9.66
N GLY A 196 -2.33 3.10 -10.99
CA GLY A 196 -3.54 3.13 -11.80
C GLY A 196 -4.43 1.91 -11.56
N TYR A 197 -3.85 0.71 -11.46
CA TYR A 197 -4.60 -0.51 -11.19
C TYR A 197 -5.28 -0.48 -9.81
N VAL A 198 -4.54 -0.10 -8.76
CA VAL A 198 -5.06 -0.07 -7.38
C VAL A 198 -6.15 0.99 -7.21
N THR A 199 -6.00 2.16 -7.85
CA THR A 199 -6.97 3.26 -7.71
C THR A 199 -8.16 3.16 -8.67
N SER A 200 -8.01 2.50 -9.82
CA SER A 200 -9.09 2.44 -10.83
C SER A 200 -10.20 1.46 -10.48
N ARG A 201 -9.88 0.39 -9.74
CA ARG A 201 -10.84 -0.66 -9.40
C ARG A 201 -11.65 -0.37 -8.14
N ASP A 202 -11.39 0.75 -7.45
CA ASP A 202 -11.85 1.02 -6.08
C ASP A 202 -11.67 -0.21 -5.16
N TYR A 203 -10.67 -1.06 -5.47
CA TYR A 203 -10.55 -2.40 -4.88
C TYR A 203 -10.40 -2.33 -3.35
N TYR A 204 -9.81 -1.25 -2.87
CA TYR A 204 -9.70 -0.92 -1.45
C TYR A 204 -10.44 0.37 -1.07
N GLY A 205 -11.14 1.03 -2.00
CA GLY A 205 -11.78 2.33 -1.77
C GLY A 205 -10.81 3.46 -1.40
N ILE A 206 -9.55 3.37 -1.87
CA ILE A 206 -8.50 4.35 -1.55
C ILE A 206 -8.23 5.29 -2.73
N GLY A 207 -8.17 6.58 -2.44
CA GLY A 207 -7.78 7.59 -3.42
C GLY A 207 -6.29 7.56 -3.72
N ALA A 208 -5.88 8.04 -4.90
CA ALA A 208 -4.48 8.09 -5.33
C ALA A 208 -3.56 8.87 -4.36
N ALA A 209 -4.11 9.84 -3.61
CA ALA A 209 -3.39 10.60 -2.59
C ALA A 209 -3.02 9.77 -1.35
N CYS A 210 -3.76 8.70 -1.07
CA CYS A 210 -3.55 7.80 0.06
C CYS A 210 -2.65 6.60 -0.30
N THR A 211 -2.36 6.39 -1.58
CA THR A 211 -1.60 5.21 -2.03
C THR A 211 -0.10 5.50 -2.08
N ASN A 212 0.65 4.92 -1.15
CA ASN A 212 2.11 4.91 -1.19
C ASN A 212 2.62 3.58 -1.76
N ILE A 213 3.61 3.65 -2.66
CA ILE A 213 4.17 2.49 -3.35
C ILE A 213 5.68 2.51 -3.18
N THR A 214 6.22 1.48 -2.51
CA THR A 214 7.65 1.30 -2.32
C THR A 214 8.14 0.18 -3.22
N SER A 215 9.11 0.48 -4.08
CA SER A 215 9.71 -0.52 -4.97
C SER A 215 10.83 -1.29 -4.28
N HIS A 216 10.88 -2.60 -4.53
CA HIS A 216 11.93 -3.52 -4.12
C HIS A 216 12.89 -3.87 -5.29
N GLY A 217 12.78 -3.13 -6.40
CA GLY A 217 13.59 -3.30 -7.60
C GLY A 217 13.10 -4.38 -8.57
N TYR A 218 13.93 -4.63 -9.59
CA TYR A 218 13.65 -5.55 -10.68
C TYR A 218 14.15 -6.96 -10.38
N ARG A 219 13.27 -7.97 -10.40
CA ARG A 219 13.60 -9.39 -10.23
C ARG A 219 12.69 -10.30 -11.05
N ASN A 220 13.28 -11.36 -11.63
CA ASN A 220 12.56 -12.42 -12.34
C ASN A 220 11.65 -11.92 -13.48
N VAL A 221 12.05 -10.90 -14.24
CA VAL A 221 11.27 -10.28 -15.34
C VAL A 221 10.12 -9.36 -14.89
N GLY A 222 10.17 -8.83 -13.66
CA GLY A 222 9.18 -7.85 -13.18
C GLY A 222 9.65 -7.04 -11.99
N TYR A 223 8.87 -6.01 -11.65
CA TYR A 223 9.10 -5.14 -10.49
C TYR A 223 8.27 -5.64 -9.32
N THR A 224 8.92 -5.82 -8.17
CA THR A 224 8.23 -6.16 -6.92
C THR A 224 8.04 -4.90 -6.11
N MET A 225 6.84 -4.66 -5.60
CA MET A 225 6.47 -3.42 -4.92
C MET A 225 5.60 -3.72 -3.71
N GLU A 226 5.69 -2.89 -2.68
CA GLU A 226 4.76 -2.90 -1.56
C GLU A 226 3.83 -1.71 -1.66
N VAL A 227 2.54 -1.96 -1.44
CA VAL A 227 1.52 -0.93 -1.46
C VAL A 227 1.01 -0.71 -0.05
N PHE A 228 1.03 0.55 0.38
CA PHE A 228 0.62 0.99 1.70
C PHE A 228 -0.43 2.08 1.57
N ASP A 229 -1.52 1.95 2.31
CA ASP A 229 -2.50 3.00 2.51
C ASP A 229 -2.00 3.92 3.63
N SER A 230 -1.57 5.12 3.25
CA SER A 230 -1.08 6.14 4.18
C SER A 230 -2.20 6.77 5.01
N CYS A 231 -3.44 6.76 4.52
CA CYS A 231 -4.58 7.36 5.20
C CYS A 231 -5.13 6.45 6.31
N SER A 232 -5.14 5.14 6.07
CA SER A 232 -5.59 4.15 7.08
C SER A 232 -4.44 3.48 7.84
N HIS A 233 -3.18 3.85 7.56
CA HIS A 233 -1.97 3.19 8.06
C HIS A 233 -1.96 1.67 7.87
N ARG A 234 -2.48 1.17 6.74
CA ARG A 234 -2.64 -0.27 6.48
C ARG A 234 -1.79 -0.72 5.29
N MET A 235 -1.04 -1.82 5.48
CA MET A 235 -0.34 -2.47 4.37
C MET A 235 -1.34 -3.27 3.52
N LEU A 236 -1.39 -2.99 2.21
CA LEU A 236 -2.28 -3.69 1.26
C LEU A 236 -1.65 -4.98 0.72
N GLY A 237 -0.34 -5.13 0.94
CA GLY A 237 0.43 -6.32 0.64
C GLY A 237 1.53 -6.04 -0.39
N ARG A 238 2.13 -7.14 -0.85
CA ARG A 238 3.17 -7.14 -1.87
C ARG A 238 2.55 -7.41 -3.24
N TRP A 239 3.03 -6.67 -4.23
CA TRP A 239 2.53 -6.65 -5.58
C TRP A 239 3.68 -6.83 -6.55
N ARG A 240 3.36 -7.30 -7.75
CA ARG A 240 4.32 -7.50 -8.82
C ARG A 240 3.76 -7.02 -10.13
N VAL A 241 4.57 -6.27 -10.87
CA VAL A 241 4.25 -5.82 -12.22
C VAL A 241 5.23 -6.49 -13.17
N ASP A 242 4.72 -7.26 -14.12
CA ASP A 242 5.54 -7.89 -15.15
C ASP A 242 6.06 -6.81 -16.11
N ALA A 243 7.38 -6.79 -16.36
CA ALA A 243 7.98 -5.68 -17.07
C ALA A 243 7.72 -5.69 -18.58
N LYS A 244 7.32 -6.85 -19.14
CA LYS A 244 7.08 -7.00 -20.58
C LYS A 244 5.60 -6.85 -20.91
N THR A 245 4.75 -7.46 -20.10
CA THR A 245 3.29 -7.54 -20.32
C THR A 245 2.52 -6.46 -19.59
N ARG A 246 3.13 -5.78 -18.62
CA ARG A 246 2.48 -4.80 -17.73
C ARG A 246 1.36 -5.40 -16.88
N GLU A 247 1.31 -6.72 -16.76
CA GLU A 247 0.32 -7.39 -15.94
C GLU A 247 0.65 -7.22 -14.45
N VAL A 248 -0.40 -7.05 -13.66
CA VAL A 248 -0.31 -6.83 -12.21
C VAL A 248 -0.73 -8.11 -11.48
N PHE A 249 0.09 -8.51 -10.52
CA PHE A 249 -0.13 -9.67 -9.66
C PHE A 249 -0.04 -9.24 -8.19
N ARG A 250 -0.86 -9.84 -7.34
CA ARG A 250 -0.80 -9.68 -5.89
C ARG A 250 -0.20 -10.93 -5.27
N GLN A 251 0.69 -10.75 -4.31
CA GLN A 251 1.20 -11.86 -3.52
C GLN A 251 0.13 -12.30 -2.52
N GLN A 252 -0.17 -13.60 -2.49
CA GLN A 252 -1.00 -14.20 -1.46
C GLN A 252 -0.17 -14.57 -0.23
N ASP A 253 -0.85 -14.98 0.84
CA ASP A 253 -0.22 -15.36 2.10
C ASP A 253 0.68 -16.61 1.97
N ASP A 254 0.46 -17.42 0.91
CA ASP A 254 1.31 -18.56 0.54
C ASP A 254 2.55 -18.17 -0.28
N GLY A 255 2.77 -16.86 -0.50
CA GLY A 255 3.90 -16.31 -1.23
C GLY A 255 3.76 -16.34 -2.76
N ARG A 256 2.71 -16.96 -3.32
CA ARG A 256 2.48 -17.01 -4.77
C ARG A 256 1.88 -15.70 -5.28
N TYR A 257 2.28 -15.33 -6.49
CA TYR A 257 1.73 -14.17 -7.20
C TYR A 257 0.57 -14.61 -8.09
N LEU A 258 -0.62 -14.09 -7.82
CA LEU A 258 -1.84 -14.38 -8.57
C LEU A 258 -2.46 -13.09 -9.11
N ARG A 259 -3.16 -13.20 -10.24
CA ARG A 259 -3.85 -12.06 -10.82
C ARG A 259 -5.02 -11.69 -9.90
N PRO A 260 -5.13 -10.42 -9.45
CA PRO A 260 -6.19 -9.98 -8.55
C PRO A 260 -7.55 -9.84 -9.25
#